data_AF-A0A2N3PZ86-F1
#
_entry.id   AF-A0A2N3PZ86-F1
#
_cell.length_a   1.000
_cell.length_b   1.000
_cell.length_c   1.000
_cell.angle_alpha   90.00
_cell.angle_beta   90.00
_cell.angle_gamma   90.00
#
_symmetry.space_group_name_H-M   'P 1'
#
loop_
_entity.id
_entity.type
_entity.pdbx_description
1 polymer ?
#
loop_
_entity_poly.entity_id
_entity_poly.type
_entity_poly.pdbx_seq_one_letter_code
_entity_poly.pdbx_strand_id
1 'polypeptide(L)'
;MRPGSGFGLIAFHGAGREEGIPGSVITSVWVQKVGGIKMEKNRFSGVVLRPLCASAALAVVLGLPQVAKADVTLSQGDGAVPSVIAYLRLDAGLRFSTDADLYQYNGGTKGRTGTVVQAGGNDWGTSMVGVHGASELTPDLSAIYRVESGFNATNGTFNGNGNGATNSLFNRRAYGGLSNKQVGTLTFGKDMSLTDHIWDFDPMLKENMSTATLVNGRNWNSVNDMVGYSSPKWGGFQINGQMSFGNGDGSPAYKTTKVSNSYAVELRYTVGRLDLQAMFDEVQDSNGRLDSLYAASDEATLAATLDLKPVKLFVGYERLSAPDASLGKTQDNSAFNNGKGSTQYAGYNVVNGSNTTGVYATGSNMGWVGAQYQATKDLVVRGAWFYTNVNNHGGHANLFTAGMEYYLSKNAFLYFTVGEVMNSGKADFAADIGAPPPQAGKSQFAGFNGISIQF
;
A
#
# COMPACT_ATOMS: atom_id res chain seq x y z
N MET A 1 -5.50 63.54 -17.60
CA MET A 1 -6.19 64.28 -16.51
C MET A 1 -6.98 63.26 -15.68
N ARG A 2 -6.69 63.16 -14.38
CA ARG A 2 -7.51 62.53 -13.31
C ARG A 2 -8.81 63.34 -13.08
N PRO A 3 -9.81 62.94 -12.24
CA PRO A 3 -9.80 62.04 -11.05
C PRO A 3 -11.02 61.07 -11.03
N GLY A 4 -11.40 60.24 -10.03
CA GLY A 4 -11.05 59.96 -8.62
C GLY A 4 -12.23 59.13 -8.04
N SER A 5 -11.98 58.02 -7.32
CA SER A 5 -12.12 57.86 -5.85
C SER A 5 -13.47 57.29 -5.35
N GLY A 6 -13.43 56.29 -4.45
CA GLY A 6 -14.55 55.95 -3.55
C GLY A 6 -14.58 54.52 -3.00
N PHE A 7 -14.22 54.37 -1.72
CA PHE A 7 -14.30 53.15 -0.88
C PHE A 7 -15.73 52.80 -0.43
N GLY A 8 -15.96 51.55 -0.01
CA GLY A 8 -17.15 51.16 0.77
C GLY A 8 -17.09 49.72 1.31
N LEU A 9 -16.66 49.57 2.57
CA LEU A 9 -16.68 48.37 3.40
C LEU A 9 -18.05 48.25 4.09
N ILE A 10 -18.69 47.08 4.10
CA ILE A 10 -19.80 46.79 5.03
C ILE A 10 -19.63 45.37 5.59
N ALA A 11 -19.42 45.30 6.91
CA ALA A 11 -19.56 44.10 7.72
C ALA A 11 -20.94 44.12 8.40
N PHE A 12 -21.54 42.95 8.60
CA PHE A 12 -22.59 42.76 9.59
C PHE A 12 -22.31 41.53 10.45
N HIS A 13 -22.24 41.80 11.75
CA HIS A 13 -22.29 40.85 12.87
C HIS A 13 -23.75 40.67 13.27
N GLY A 14 -24.15 39.47 13.69
CA GLY A 14 -25.48 39.21 14.23
C GLY A 14 -25.54 37.85 14.90
N ALA A 15 -25.28 37.83 16.20
CA ALA A 15 -25.37 36.68 17.08
C ALA A 15 -26.84 36.34 17.42
N GLY A 16 -27.11 35.06 17.69
CA GLY A 16 -28.37 34.60 18.27
C GLY A 16 -28.33 33.11 18.60
N ARG A 17 -28.08 32.80 19.88
CA ARG A 17 -28.22 31.47 20.51
C ARG A 17 -29.67 30.99 20.47
N GLU A 18 -29.88 29.68 20.38
CA GLU A 18 -30.67 28.92 21.39
C GLU A 18 -30.51 27.40 21.21
N GLU A 19 -30.50 26.72 22.37
CA GLU A 19 -30.26 25.29 22.59
C GLU A 19 -31.55 24.47 22.46
N GLY A 20 -31.45 23.14 22.25
CA GLY A 20 -32.57 22.21 22.50
C GLY A 20 -32.63 20.94 21.65
N ILE A 21 -31.96 19.88 22.13
CA ILE A 21 -32.08 18.44 21.76
C ILE A 21 -33.41 17.86 22.36
N PRO A 22 -33.95 16.62 22.12
CA PRO A 22 -33.78 15.53 21.12
C PRO A 22 -35.08 14.97 20.47
N GLY A 23 -34.94 14.11 19.44
CA GLY A 23 -35.45 12.72 19.53
C GLY A 23 -36.67 12.25 18.72
N SER A 24 -36.57 10.98 18.26
CA SER A 24 -37.59 10.07 17.68
C SER A 24 -38.03 10.33 16.22
N VAL A 25 -37.60 9.53 15.24
CA VAL A 25 -38.03 8.16 14.85
C VAL A 25 -39.50 8.11 14.39
N ILE A 26 -39.69 7.51 13.22
CA ILE A 26 -40.88 6.77 12.70
C ILE A 26 -41.40 7.28 11.35
N THR A 27 -40.89 6.59 10.31
CA THR A 27 -41.60 5.98 9.17
C THR A 27 -42.76 6.70 8.46
N SER A 28 -42.53 6.89 7.15
CA SER A 28 -43.31 6.33 6.04
C SER A 28 -44.49 7.09 5.41
N VAL A 29 -44.47 6.99 4.07
CA VAL A 29 -45.57 7.02 3.08
C VAL A 29 -46.06 8.37 2.54
N TRP A 30 -45.56 8.67 1.34
CA TRP A 30 -46.24 9.17 0.12
C TRP A 30 -47.56 9.94 0.24
N VAL A 31 -47.56 11.20 -0.23
CA VAL A 31 -48.59 11.73 -1.16
C VAL A 31 -47.95 12.77 -2.10
N GLN A 32 -48.03 12.50 -3.41
CA GLN A 32 -47.77 13.46 -4.49
C GLN A 32 -48.69 14.68 -4.38
N LYS A 33 -48.14 15.89 -4.53
CA LYS A 33 -48.87 17.04 -5.08
C LYS A 33 -48.03 17.71 -6.15
N VAL A 34 -48.49 17.56 -7.39
CA VAL A 34 -47.99 18.25 -8.57
C VAL A 34 -48.38 19.73 -8.48
N GLY A 35 -47.40 20.62 -8.56
CA GLY A 35 -47.56 22.05 -8.76
C GLY A 35 -46.56 22.51 -9.80
N GLY A 36 -47.05 22.90 -10.97
CA GLY A 36 -46.23 23.22 -12.14
C GLY A 36 -45.39 24.49 -11.97
N ILE A 37 -44.18 24.46 -12.55
CA ILE A 37 -43.39 25.65 -12.84
C ILE A 37 -43.01 25.61 -14.32
N LYS A 38 -43.34 26.71 -15.02
CA LYS A 38 -42.99 27.00 -16.41
C LYS A 38 -41.48 26.92 -16.59
N MET A 39 -41.02 26.13 -17.57
CA MET A 39 -39.64 26.11 -18.01
C MET A 39 -39.40 27.18 -19.08
N GLU A 40 -38.48 28.10 -18.82
CA GLU A 40 -37.82 28.88 -19.87
C GLU A 40 -36.73 28.03 -20.54
N LYS A 41 -36.75 28.03 -21.89
CA LYS A 41 -35.76 27.39 -22.74
C LYS A 41 -34.42 28.11 -22.62
N ASN A 42 -33.38 27.41 -22.17
CA ASN A 42 -32.04 27.58 -22.74
C ASN A 42 -31.29 26.24 -22.79
N ARG A 43 -30.62 26.05 -23.92
CA ARG A 43 -30.19 24.76 -24.49
C ARG A 43 -28.95 24.21 -23.77
N PHE A 44 -29.04 22.98 -23.27
CA PHE A 44 -27.93 22.03 -23.15
C PHE A 44 -28.36 20.70 -23.78
N SER A 45 -27.74 20.36 -24.90
CA SER A 45 -27.77 19.03 -25.54
C SER A 45 -26.77 18.14 -24.78
N GLY A 46 -27.00 16.89 -24.40
CA GLY A 46 -28.12 15.96 -24.48
C GLY A 46 -27.58 14.61 -24.03
N VAL A 47 -27.95 14.14 -22.83
CA VAL A 47 -27.81 12.72 -22.45
C VAL A 47 -29.08 12.04 -22.92
N VAL A 48 -29.00 11.24 -23.98
CA VAL A 48 -30.10 10.38 -24.40
C VAL A 48 -29.87 9.00 -23.78
N LEU A 49 -30.46 8.75 -22.62
CA LEU A 49 -30.70 7.38 -22.17
C LEU A 49 -31.84 6.81 -23.02
N ARG A 50 -31.53 5.89 -23.94
CA ARG A 50 -32.57 5.05 -24.57
C ARG A 50 -32.86 3.84 -23.68
N PRO A 51 -34.13 3.52 -23.39
CA PRO A 51 -34.46 2.25 -22.78
C PRO A 51 -34.32 1.15 -23.84
N LEU A 52 -33.44 0.18 -23.61
CA LEU A 52 -33.40 -1.07 -24.37
C LEU A 52 -34.59 -1.93 -23.92
N CYS A 53 -35.76 -1.69 -24.51
CA CYS A 53 -36.84 -2.66 -24.52
C CYS A 53 -36.70 -3.53 -25.77
N ALA A 54 -36.80 -4.86 -25.56
CA ALA A 54 -37.11 -5.88 -26.55
C ALA A 54 -36.03 -6.25 -27.59
N SER A 55 -34.95 -6.87 -27.14
CA SER A 55 -34.27 -7.94 -27.90
C SER A 55 -33.50 -8.87 -26.95
N ALA A 56 -34.25 -9.47 -26.01
CA ALA A 56 -33.81 -10.62 -25.20
C ALA A 56 -34.74 -11.83 -25.40
N ALA A 57 -35.58 -11.81 -26.43
CA ALA A 57 -36.35 -12.96 -26.88
C ALA A 57 -35.77 -13.42 -28.23
N LEU A 58 -35.37 -14.70 -28.28
CA LEU A 58 -34.83 -15.42 -29.43
C LEU A 58 -33.31 -15.33 -29.69
N ALA A 59 -32.50 -15.65 -28.67
CA ALA A 59 -31.14 -16.16 -28.87
C ALA A 59 -30.91 -17.41 -27.99
N VAL A 60 -31.82 -18.38 -28.11
CA VAL A 60 -31.58 -19.77 -27.73
C VAL A 60 -31.81 -20.59 -29.00
N VAL A 61 -30.89 -20.51 -29.96
CA VAL A 61 -30.58 -21.49 -31.03
C VAL A 61 -29.33 -20.91 -31.72
N LEU A 62 -28.25 -21.69 -31.81
CA LEU A 62 -26.90 -21.37 -32.32
C LEU A 62 -25.90 -20.81 -31.29
N GLY A 63 -25.31 -21.71 -30.50
CA GLY A 63 -24.24 -21.41 -29.54
C GLY A 63 -22.98 -20.83 -30.18
N LEU A 64 -22.88 -19.51 -30.21
CA LEU A 64 -21.64 -18.77 -30.43
C LEU A 64 -21.32 -17.96 -29.17
N PRO A 65 -20.08 -17.99 -28.66
CA PRO A 65 -19.68 -17.12 -27.56
C PRO A 65 -19.57 -15.69 -28.09
N GLN A 66 -20.61 -14.87 -27.88
CA GLN A 66 -20.46 -13.42 -28.01
C GLN A 66 -19.90 -12.87 -26.70
N VAL A 67 -18.62 -12.52 -26.72
CA VAL A 67 -18.04 -11.60 -25.74
C VAL A 67 -18.74 -10.27 -25.96
N ALA A 68 -19.65 -9.90 -25.06
CA ALA A 68 -20.21 -8.57 -25.03
C ALA A 68 -19.07 -7.58 -24.73
N LYS A 69 -18.48 -7.01 -25.78
CA LYS A 69 -17.64 -5.81 -25.63
C LYS A 69 -18.58 -4.67 -25.26
N ALA A 70 -18.42 -4.13 -24.05
CA ALA A 70 -18.95 -2.82 -23.74
C ALA A 70 -18.15 -1.80 -24.56
N ASP A 71 -18.71 -1.30 -25.66
CA ASP A 71 -18.15 -0.15 -26.37
C ASP A 71 -18.38 1.09 -25.49
N VAL A 72 -17.36 1.48 -24.73
CA VAL A 72 -17.34 2.76 -24.02
C VAL A 72 -16.84 3.82 -25.01
N THR A 73 -17.77 4.56 -25.61
CA THR A 73 -17.43 5.75 -26.40
C THR A 73 -17.14 6.90 -25.45
N LEU A 74 -15.86 7.16 -25.17
CA LEU A 74 -15.43 8.39 -24.51
C LEU A 74 -15.52 9.54 -25.53
N SER A 75 -16.15 10.66 -25.17
CA SER A 75 -16.17 11.86 -26.00
C SER A 75 -14.75 12.36 -26.21
N GLN A 76 -14.31 12.39 -27.47
CA GLN A 76 -12.98 12.81 -27.88
C GLN A 76 -13.02 14.28 -28.32
N GLY A 77 -12.14 15.13 -27.77
CA GLY A 77 -11.74 16.37 -28.44
C GLY A 77 -10.73 16.08 -29.55
N ASP A 78 -10.43 17.03 -30.43
CA ASP A 78 -9.47 16.83 -31.52
C ASP A 78 -8.07 16.42 -30.97
N GLY A 79 -7.63 15.18 -31.20
CA GLY A 79 -6.34 14.66 -30.73
C GLY A 79 -6.22 13.12 -30.81
N ALA A 80 -5.02 12.58 -30.59
CA ALA A 80 -4.80 11.13 -30.53
C ALA A 80 -5.58 10.49 -29.37
N VAL A 81 -6.15 9.30 -29.57
CA VAL A 81 -6.89 8.58 -28.52
C VAL A 81 -5.89 8.15 -27.44
N PRO A 82 -6.04 8.59 -26.17
CA PRO A 82 -5.20 8.11 -25.10
C PRO A 82 -5.40 6.60 -24.93
N SER A 83 -4.33 5.87 -24.68
CA SER A 83 -4.45 4.48 -24.24
C SER A 83 -5.12 4.46 -22.87
N VAL A 84 -6.06 3.53 -22.67
CA VAL A 84 -6.74 3.28 -21.40
C VAL A 84 -6.68 1.77 -21.15
N ILE A 85 -5.97 1.38 -20.11
CA ILE A 85 -5.80 -0.02 -19.72
C ILE A 85 -6.35 -0.16 -18.31
N ALA A 86 -7.42 -0.94 -18.18
CA ALA A 86 -7.95 -1.37 -16.90
C ALA A 86 -7.36 -2.73 -16.53
N TYR A 87 -7.10 -2.96 -15.25
CA TYR A 87 -6.54 -4.20 -14.73
C TYR A 87 -7.12 -4.55 -13.37
N LEU A 88 -7.04 -5.84 -13.04
CA LEU A 88 -7.47 -6.40 -11.77
C LEU A 88 -6.44 -7.44 -11.30
N ARG A 89 -6.11 -7.41 -10.00
CA ARG A 89 -5.56 -8.54 -9.27
C ARG A 89 -6.50 -8.86 -8.11
N LEU A 90 -6.85 -10.12 -7.96
CA LEU A 90 -7.53 -10.65 -6.78
C LEU A 90 -6.65 -11.70 -6.13
N ASP A 91 -6.43 -11.56 -4.83
CA ASP A 91 -5.68 -12.47 -3.98
C ASP A 91 -6.57 -12.84 -2.78
N ALA A 92 -6.89 -14.13 -2.68
CA ALA A 92 -7.73 -14.65 -1.60
C ALA A 92 -7.28 -16.06 -1.23
N GLY A 93 -7.42 -16.40 0.05
CA GLY A 93 -6.90 -17.64 0.57
C GLY A 93 -7.27 -17.93 2.02
N LEU A 94 -6.44 -18.73 2.65
CA LEU A 94 -6.46 -19.03 4.08
C LEU A 94 -5.09 -18.70 4.65
N ARG A 95 -5.06 -18.27 5.91
CA ARG A 95 -3.82 -18.14 6.67
C ARG A 95 -3.97 -18.73 8.05
N PHE A 96 -2.87 -19.18 8.62
CA PHE A 96 -2.80 -19.68 9.98
C PHE A 96 -1.52 -19.23 10.68
N SER A 97 -1.56 -19.18 12.00
CA SER A 97 -0.40 -18.95 12.86
C SER A 97 -0.52 -19.73 14.16
N THR A 98 0.59 -20.25 14.67
CA THR A 98 0.69 -20.87 15.99
C THR A 98 1.12 -19.86 17.03
N ASP A 99 0.95 -20.23 18.31
CA ASP A 99 1.51 -19.50 19.44
C ASP A 99 1.16 -18.01 19.53
N ALA A 100 0.06 -17.61 18.88
CA ALA A 100 -0.47 -16.26 18.94
C ALA A 100 -0.78 -15.88 20.39
N ASP A 101 -0.25 -14.76 20.87
CA ASP A 101 -0.57 -14.20 22.18
C ASP A 101 -2.03 -13.73 22.18
N LEU A 102 -2.89 -14.47 22.88
CA LEU A 102 -4.32 -14.22 22.87
C LEU A 102 -4.68 -12.91 23.57
N TYR A 103 -3.86 -12.45 24.51
CA TYR A 103 -4.07 -11.14 25.12
C TYR A 103 -3.89 -10.02 24.10
N GLN A 104 -2.83 -10.09 23.30
CA GLN A 104 -2.58 -9.12 22.23
C GLN A 104 -3.57 -9.27 21.07
N TYR A 105 -3.98 -10.49 20.76
CA TYR A 105 -4.88 -10.77 19.64
C TYR A 105 -6.32 -10.31 19.89
N ASN A 106 -6.92 -10.68 21.03
CA ASN A 106 -8.35 -10.47 21.26
C ASN A 106 -8.70 -10.01 22.67
N GLY A 107 -7.72 -9.49 23.43
CA GLY A 107 -7.94 -9.08 24.83
C GLY A 107 -8.21 -10.27 25.76
N GLY A 108 -7.83 -11.48 25.36
CA GLY A 108 -7.94 -12.69 26.15
C GLY A 108 -7.08 -12.67 27.41
N THR A 109 -6.90 -13.81 28.08
CA THR A 109 -6.10 -13.84 29.32
C THR A 109 -4.60 -13.70 29.01
N LYS A 110 -3.93 -12.76 29.68
CA LYS A 110 -2.46 -12.60 29.62
C LYS A 110 -1.74 -13.92 29.88
N GLY A 111 -0.74 -14.23 29.05
CA GLY A 111 0.07 -15.44 29.19
C GLY A 111 -0.47 -16.66 28.44
N ARG A 112 -1.68 -16.59 27.84
CA ARG A 112 -2.24 -17.68 27.04
C ARG A 112 -1.90 -17.50 25.56
N THR A 113 -1.53 -18.59 24.91
CA THR A 113 -1.31 -18.64 23.46
C THR A 113 -2.33 -19.55 22.77
N GLY A 114 -2.49 -19.40 21.46
CA GLY A 114 -3.38 -20.24 20.66
C GLY A 114 -3.00 -20.30 19.19
N THR A 115 -3.66 -21.20 18.46
CA THR A 115 -3.59 -21.22 16.99
C THR A 115 -4.73 -20.37 16.42
N VAL A 116 -4.40 -19.50 15.47
CA VAL A 116 -5.37 -18.68 14.75
C VAL A 116 -5.43 -19.16 13.31
N VAL A 117 -6.64 -19.38 12.81
CA VAL A 117 -6.92 -19.69 11.40
C VAL A 117 -7.95 -18.69 10.92
N GLN A 118 -7.70 -18.06 9.78
CA GLN A 118 -8.58 -17.05 9.23
C GLN A 118 -8.55 -17.04 7.70
N ALA A 119 -9.57 -16.42 7.11
CA ALA A 119 -9.52 -16.08 5.70
C ALA A 119 -8.30 -15.18 5.45
N GLY A 120 -7.53 -15.53 4.43
CA GLY A 120 -6.39 -14.78 3.93
C GLY A 120 -6.76 -13.96 2.70
N GLY A 121 -6.04 -12.87 2.51
CA GLY A 121 -6.16 -12.01 1.36
C GLY A 121 -5.01 -11.02 1.35
N ASN A 122 -4.52 -10.71 0.15
CA ASN A 122 -3.32 -9.91 -0.04
C ASN A 122 -2.04 -10.55 0.53
N ASP A 123 -2.04 -11.88 0.72
CA ASP A 123 -0.94 -12.61 1.35
C ASP A 123 0.24 -12.81 0.40
N TRP A 124 -0.06 -13.25 -0.82
CA TRP A 124 0.94 -13.34 -1.88
C TRP A 124 1.19 -11.97 -2.54
N GLY A 125 0.13 -11.17 -2.68
CA GLY A 125 0.29 -9.79 -3.09
C GLY A 125 -1.02 -9.01 -3.08
N THR A 126 -0.92 -7.68 -3.09
CA THR A 126 -2.09 -6.81 -2.95
C THR A 126 -3.15 -7.05 -4.04
N SER A 127 -4.37 -7.40 -3.64
CA SER A 127 -5.55 -7.29 -4.50
C SER A 127 -5.77 -5.83 -4.85
N MET A 128 -5.92 -5.56 -6.14
CA MET A 128 -5.96 -4.20 -6.65
C MET A 128 -6.77 -4.11 -7.93
N VAL A 129 -7.41 -2.96 -8.11
CA VAL A 129 -8.08 -2.58 -9.36
C VAL A 129 -7.61 -1.19 -9.74
N GLY A 130 -7.36 -0.99 -11.03
CA GLY A 130 -6.90 0.31 -11.49
C GLY A 130 -7.04 0.52 -12.98
N VAL A 131 -6.72 1.75 -13.37
CA VAL A 131 -6.64 2.20 -14.75
C VAL A 131 -5.35 2.97 -14.93
N HIS A 132 -4.65 2.72 -16.02
CA HIS A 132 -3.50 3.53 -16.42
C HIS A 132 -3.48 3.73 -17.93
N GLY A 133 -2.66 4.67 -18.37
CA GLY A 133 -2.55 4.97 -19.77
C GLY A 133 -1.53 6.04 -20.10
N ALA A 134 -1.41 6.28 -21.40
CA ALA A 134 -0.56 7.29 -21.99
C ALA A 134 -1.23 7.94 -23.20
N SER A 135 -1.01 9.23 -23.37
CA SER A 135 -1.36 10.00 -24.56
C SER A 135 -0.09 10.57 -25.17
N GLU A 136 0.13 10.30 -26.45
CA GLU A 136 1.27 10.88 -27.17
C GLU A 136 1.05 12.39 -27.37
N LEU A 137 2.02 13.20 -26.95
CA LEU A 137 2.03 14.65 -27.19
C LEU A 137 2.95 15.00 -28.37
N THR A 138 4.08 14.31 -28.46
CA THR A 138 5.03 14.31 -29.57
C THR A 138 5.66 12.91 -29.70
N PRO A 139 6.42 12.59 -30.77
CA PRO A 139 7.03 11.26 -30.94
C PRO A 139 7.92 10.79 -29.76
N ASP A 140 8.45 11.73 -28.98
CA ASP A 140 9.34 11.47 -27.85
C ASP A 140 8.75 11.84 -26.48
N LEU A 141 7.56 12.45 -26.42
CA LEU A 141 6.93 12.92 -25.19
C LEU A 141 5.49 12.41 -25.08
N SER A 142 5.17 11.79 -23.94
CA SER A 142 3.81 11.35 -23.64
C SER A 142 3.34 11.89 -22.29
N ALA A 143 2.07 12.28 -22.22
CA ALA A 143 1.38 12.42 -20.94
C ALA A 143 1.01 11.02 -20.44
N ILE A 144 1.19 10.76 -19.14
CA ILE A 144 0.87 9.48 -18.50
C ILE A 144 -0.05 9.70 -17.31
N TYR A 145 -0.83 8.68 -16.95
CA TYR A 145 -1.68 8.71 -15.76
C TYR A 145 -1.91 7.30 -15.20
N ARG A 146 -2.15 7.22 -13.89
CA ARG A 146 -2.56 6.00 -13.20
C ARG A 146 -3.42 6.31 -12.00
N VAL A 147 -4.49 5.53 -11.85
CA VAL A 147 -5.28 5.44 -10.62
C VAL A 147 -5.39 3.96 -10.22
N GLU A 148 -5.21 3.66 -8.94
CA GLU A 148 -5.21 2.30 -8.41
C GLU A 148 -5.74 2.27 -6.97
N SER A 149 -6.62 1.31 -6.72
CA SER A 149 -7.19 1.03 -5.40
C SER A 149 -6.73 -0.35 -4.97
N GLY A 150 -6.17 -0.47 -3.77
CA GLY A 150 -6.00 -1.76 -3.10
C GLY A 150 -7.29 -2.10 -2.35
N PHE A 151 -7.67 -3.37 -2.35
CA PHE A 151 -8.80 -3.87 -1.58
C PHE A 151 -8.47 -5.17 -0.85
N ASN A 152 -9.28 -5.53 0.13
CA ASN A 152 -9.16 -6.77 0.87
C ASN A 152 -10.29 -7.71 0.44
N ALA A 153 -9.92 -8.85 -0.17
CA ALA A 153 -10.88 -9.81 -0.69
C ALA A 153 -11.70 -10.51 0.41
N THR A 154 -11.24 -10.50 1.66
CA THR A 154 -11.92 -11.19 2.78
C THR A 154 -13.11 -10.42 3.33
N ASN A 155 -13.12 -9.09 3.21
CA ASN A 155 -14.16 -8.22 3.77
C ASN A 155 -14.70 -7.16 2.80
N GLY A 156 -14.14 -7.06 1.60
CA GLY A 156 -14.57 -6.12 0.56
C GLY A 156 -14.22 -4.65 0.83
N THR A 157 -13.37 -4.36 1.82
CA THR A 157 -12.95 -2.97 2.11
C THR A 157 -11.75 -2.58 1.27
N PHE A 158 -11.57 -1.28 1.04
CA PHE A 158 -10.30 -0.76 0.54
C PHE A 158 -9.17 -1.00 1.56
N ASN A 159 -7.95 -1.24 1.08
CA ASN A 159 -6.77 -1.39 1.91
C ASN A 159 -6.40 -0.06 2.58
N GLY A 160 -5.80 -0.11 3.76
CA GLY A 160 -5.53 1.07 4.60
C GLY A 160 -6.78 1.61 5.30
N ASN A 161 -7.92 0.91 5.18
CA ASN A 161 -9.16 1.28 5.85
C ASN A 161 -9.50 0.27 6.93
N GLY A 162 -9.17 0.60 8.17
CA GLY A 162 -10.00 0.10 9.24
C GLY A 162 -10.03 0.97 10.48
N ASN A 163 -11.21 0.95 11.08
CA ASN A 163 -11.63 1.66 12.28
C ASN A 163 -11.22 3.14 12.34
N GLY A 164 -11.67 3.92 11.36
CA GLY A 164 -11.68 5.39 11.41
C GLY A 164 -10.95 6.11 10.28
N ALA A 165 -10.34 5.39 9.33
CA ALA A 165 -9.73 5.99 8.16
C ALA A 165 -10.79 6.44 7.14
N THR A 166 -10.56 7.60 6.51
CA THR A 166 -11.36 8.07 5.38
C THR A 166 -11.17 7.11 4.20
N ASN A 167 -12.29 6.64 3.63
CA ASN A 167 -12.32 5.65 2.57
C ASN A 167 -11.80 6.24 1.25
N SER A 168 -10.47 6.38 1.09
CA SER A 168 -9.88 6.92 -0.13
C SER A 168 -10.02 5.90 -1.26
N LEU A 169 -10.71 6.31 -2.33
CA LEU A 169 -10.97 5.49 -3.50
C LEU A 169 -9.66 5.01 -4.13
N PHE A 170 -8.66 5.88 -4.32
CA PHE A 170 -7.37 5.53 -4.92
C PHE A 170 -6.23 5.51 -3.89
N ASN A 171 -6.32 4.53 -2.99
CA ASN A 171 -5.40 4.42 -1.84
C ASN A 171 -3.98 3.93 -2.19
N ARG A 172 -3.73 3.36 -3.37
CA ARG A 172 -2.40 2.91 -3.79
C ARG A 172 -1.69 3.93 -4.65
N ARG A 173 -2.33 4.33 -5.76
CA ARG A 173 -1.72 5.22 -6.76
C ARG A 173 -2.76 6.16 -7.33
N ALA A 174 -2.39 7.43 -7.46
CA ALA A 174 -3.21 8.46 -8.10
C ALA A 174 -2.27 9.57 -8.61
N TYR A 175 -1.77 9.44 -9.83
CA TYR A 175 -0.82 10.39 -10.38
C TYR A 175 -1.04 10.65 -11.87
N GLY A 176 -0.52 11.81 -12.30
CA GLY A 176 -0.30 12.16 -13.70
C GLY A 176 1.15 12.59 -13.90
N GLY A 177 1.64 12.55 -15.14
CA GLY A 177 3.02 12.88 -15.43
C GLY A 177 3.35 13.04 -16.89
N LEU A 178 4.63 13.31 -17.15
CA LEU A 178 5.22 13.37 -18.47
C LEU A 178 6.34 12.34 -18.57
N SER A 179 6.36 11.58 -19.66
CA SER A 179 7.39 10.59 -19.93
C SER A 179 8.07 10.91 -21.24
N ASN A 180 9.40 10.96 -21.22
CA ASN A 180 10.22 11.17 -22.39
C ASN A 180 11.34 10.13 -22.46
N LYS A 181 11.56 9.56 -23.64
CA LYS A 181 12.50 8.45 -23.84
C LYS A 181 13.97 8.81 -23.55
N GLN A 182 14.32 10.10 -23.68
CA GLN A 182 15.70 10.59 -23.57
C GLN A 182 16.02 11.20 -22.20
N VAL A 183 15.02 11.78 -21.52
CA VAL A 183 15.23 12.46 -20.23
C VAL A 183 14.50 11.82 -19.05
N GLY A 184 13.61 10.86 -19.28
CA GLY A 184 12.94 10.10 -18.23
C GLY A 184 11.51 10.52 -17.98
N THR A 185 10.99 10.14 -16.82
CA THR A 185 9.58 10.30 -16.43
C THR A 185 9.48 11.16 -15.18
N LEU A 186 8.60 12.15 -15.20
CA LEU A 186 8.27 13.01 -14.07
C LEU A 186 6.79 12.85 -13.72
N THR A 187 6.47 12.56 -12.46
CA THR A 187 5.11 12.30 -11.97
C THR A 187 4.74 13.19 -10.79
N PHE A 188 3.45 13.52 -10.69
CA PHE A 188 2.87 14.33 -9.62
C PHE A 188 1.63 13.64 -9.06
N GLY A 189 1.47 13.61 -7.73
CA GLY A 189 0.25 13.12 -7.07
C GLY A 189 0.54 12.18 -5.91
N LYS A 190 0.10 10.93 -6.02
CA LYS A 190 0.32 9.86 -5.03
C LYS A 190 0.85 8.60 -5.72
N ASP A 191 1.87 7.96 -5.16
CA ASP A 191 2.33 6.64 -5.59
C ASP A 191 2.84 5.83 -4.38
N MET A 192 3.24 4.57 -4.62
CA MET A 192 4.01 3.80 -3.66
C MET A 192 5.37 4.47 -3.40
N SER A 193 5.93 4.26 -2.22
CA SER A 193 7.30 4.69 -1.90
C SER A 193 8.30 4.01 -2.83
N LEU A 194 9.42 4.67 -3.14
CA LEU A 194 10.55 4.00 -3.81
C LEU A 194 11.03 2.75 -3.05
N THR A 195 10.83 2.69 -1.72
CA THR A 195 11.12 1.49 -0.92
C THR A 195 10.29 0.26 -1.31
N ASP A 196 9.24 0.44 -2.11
CA ASP A 196 8.51 -0.67 -2.74
C ASP A 196 9.37 -1.44 -3.76
N HIS A 197 10.36 -0.79 -4.39
CA HIS A 197 11.21 -1.40 -5.42
C HIS A 197 12.13 -2.51 -4.89
N ILE A 198 12.28 -2.67 -3.57
CA ILE A 198 12.92 -3.85 -2.96
C ILE A 198 12.21 -5.15 -3.37
N TRP A 199 10.96 -5.10 -3.89
CA TRP A 199 10.23 -6.22 -4.48
C TRP A 199 11.09 -7.04 -5.47
N ASP A 200 11.89 -6.38 -6.31
CA ASP A 200 12.74 -7.06 -7.31
C ASP A 200 13.92 -7.83 -6.70
N PHE A 201 14.24 -7.52 -5.44
CA PHE A 201 15.39 -7.98 -4.66
C PHE A 201 15.00 -8.79 -3.41
N ASP A 202 13.70 -8.91 -3.15
CA ASP A 202 13.13 -9.78 -2.12
C ASP A 202 12.96 -11.21 -2.69
N PRO A 203 13.57 -12.24 -2.07
CA PRO A 203 13.43 -13.62 -2.57
C PRO A 203 11.99 -14.13 -2.54
N MET A 204 11.18 -13.59 -1.63
CA MET A 204 9.77 -13.90 -1.38
C MET A 204 8.83 -12.85 -1.96
N LEU A 205 9.28 -12.03 -2.94
CA LEU A 205 8.40 -11.06 -3.64
C LEU A 205 7.62 -10.12 -2.71
N LYS A 206 8.18 -9.71 -1.56
CA LYS A 206 7.46 -8.91 -0.56
C LYS A 206 6.06 -9.46 -0.20
N GLU A 207 5.90 -10.79 -0.18
CA GLU A 207 4.74 -11.44 0.44
C GLU A 207 4.68 -11.13 1.95
N ASN A 208 3.65 -11.57 2.66
CA ASN A 208 3.53 -11.29 4.11
C ASN A 208 4.64 -11.91 5.00
N MET A 209 5.45 -12.84 4.46
CA MET A 209 6.59 -13.54 5.11
C MET A 209 7.92 -13.24 4.39
N SER A 210 8.36 -11.99 4.39
CA SER A 210 9.41 -11.47 3.50
C SER A 210 10.26 -10.38 4.16
N THR A 211 10.97 -9.56 3.36
CA THR A 211 11.70 -8.38 3.87
C THR A 211 10.79 -7.46 4.69
N ALA A 212 9.52 -7.31 4.31
CA ALA A 212 8.58 -6.44 5.01
C ALA A 212 8.27 -6.90 6.45
N THR A 213 8.38 -8.21 6.74
CA THR A 213 7.98 -8.80 8.02
C THR A 213 8.86 -8.31 9.18
N LEU A 214 10.18 -8.38 9.02
CA LEU A 214 11.14 -8.02 10.08
C LEU A 214 11.44 -6.52 10.16
N VAL A 215 10.72 -5.71 9.37
CA VAL A 215 10.67 -4.25 9.46
C VAL A 215 9.25 -3.73 9.71
N ASN A 216 8.32 -4.59 10.12
CA ASN A 216 6.93 -4.25 10.42
C ASN A 216 6.26 -3.40 9.33
N GLY A 217 6.58 -3.67 8.06
CA GLY A 217 5.99 -2.97 6.93
C GLY A 217 6.55 -1.57 6.65
N ARG A 218 7.63 -1.13 7.32
CA ARG A 218 8.27 0.18 7.06
C ARG A 218 8.57 0.44 5.58
N ASN A 219 8.82 -0.62 4.81
CA ASN A 219 9.08 -0.54 3.37
C ASN A 219 7.81 -0.69 2.49
N TRP A 220 6.59 -0.72 3.04
CA TRP A 220 5.30 -0.75 2.31
C TRP A 220 4.61 0.61 2.22
N ASN A 221 5.39 1.67 2.35
CA ASN A 221 4.88 3.03 2.39
C ASN A 221 4.24 3.48 1.07
N SER A 222 3.33 4.45 1.20
CA SER A 222 2.84 5.23 0.07
C SER A 222 3.09 6.71 0.35
N VAL A 223 3.30 7.47 -0.71
CA VAL A 223 3.73 8.86 -0.63
C VAL A 223 2.66 9.74 -1.27
N ASN A 224 2.07 10.63 -0.47
CA ASN A 224 1.10 11.64 -0.92
C ASN A 224 1.83 12.91 -1.36
N ASP A 225 1.13 13.80 -2.06
CA ASP A 225 1.63 15.13 -2.45
C ASP A 225 3.05 15.06 -3.05
N MET A 226 3.29 14.05 -3.88
CA MET A 226 4.61 13.65 -4.30
C MET A 226 4.98 14.21 -5.67
N VAL A 227 6.28 14.47 -5.83
CA VAL A 227 6.97 14.53 -7.11
C VAL A 227 7.90 13.34 -7.20
N GLY A 228 7.78 12.59 -8.30
CA GLY A 228 8.61 11.43 -8.59
C GLY A 228 9.35 11.62 -9.92
N TYR A 229 10.59 11.16 -10.00
CA TYR A 229 11.39 11.14 -11.22
C TYR A 229 12.07 9.79 -11.40
N SER A 230 12.00 9.27 -12.63
CA SER A 230 12.73 8.07 -13.07
C SER A 230 13.54 8.38 -14.31
N SER A 231 14.86 8.17 -14.25
CA SER A 231 15.70 8.35 -15.42
C SER A 231 15.49 7.25 -16.47
N PRO A 232 15.87 7.49 -17.74
CA PRO A 232 16.14 6.42 -18.68
C PRO A 232 17.27 5.52 -18.17
N LYS A 233 17.43 4.37 -18.81
CA LYS A 233 18.56 3.47 -18.55
C LYS A 233 19.78 3.90 -19.36
N TRP A 234 20.88 4.25 -18.68
CA TRP A 234 22.14 4.66 -19.31
C TRP A 234 23.21 3.59 -19.09
N GLY A 235 23.46 2.75 -20.09
CA GLY A 235 24.48 1.70 -20.00
C GLY A 235 24.28 0.73 -18.83
N GLY A 236 23.02 0.50 -18.43
CA GLY A 236 22.64 -0.33 -17.28
C GLY A 236 22.27 0.46 -16.01
N PHE A 237 22.66 1.73 -15.89
CA PHE A 237 22.31 2.58 -14.74
C PHE A 237 20.91 3.18 -14.86
N GLN A 238 20.21 3.25 -13.74
CA GLN A 238 18.96 4.00 -13.60
C GLN A 238 18.94 4.70 -12.24
N ILE A 239 18.44 5.93 -12.22
CA ILE A 239 18.27 6.73 -10.99
C ILE A 239 16.78 7.01 -10.83
N ASN A 240 16.27 6.80 -9.62
CA ASN A 240 14.93 7.21 -9.24
C ASN A 240 14.99 8.17 -8.05
N GLY A 241 14.12 9.16 -8.03
CA GLY A 241 13.98 10.10 -6.93
C GLY A 241 12.52 10.36 -6.64
N GLN A 242 12.18 10.53 -5.37
CA GLN A 242 10.81 10.82 -4.94
C GLN A 242 10.86 11.76 -3.75
N MET A 243 9.92 12.70 -3.68
CA MET A 243 9.80 13.64 -2.57
C MET A 243 8.34 13.98 -2.33
N SER A 244 7.93 14.04 -1.07
CA SER A 244 6.60 14.48 -0.63
C SER A 244 6.65 15.89 -0.06
N PHE A 245 5.68 16.71 -0.42
CA PHE A 245 5.47 18.03 0.16
C PHE A 245 4.32 17.93 1.16
N GLY A 246 4.61 17.66 2.43
CA GLY A 246 3.65 17.32 3.51
C GLY A 246 2.61 18.38 3.90
N ASN A 247 2.02 19.10 2.95
CA ASN A 247 1.16 20.26 3.11
C ASN A 247 -0.27 20.08 2.55
N GLY A 248 -0.69 18.89 2.12
CA GLY A 248 -1.92 18.77 1.30
C GLY A 248 -3.22 18.32 1.95
N ASP A 249 -3.24 17.44 2.96
CA ASP A 249 -4.46 16.67 3.25
C ASP A 249 -5.09 16.83 4.64
N GLY A 250 -4.43 17.56 5.56
CA GLY A 250 -4.92 17.67 6.94
C GLY A 250 -4.96 16.34 7.70
N SER A 251 -4.32 15.29 7.18
CA SER A 251 -4.15 14.00 7.85
C SER A 251 -3.41 14.20 9.18
N PRO A 252 -3.89 13.62 10.30
CA PRO A 252 -3.18 13.66 11.57
C PRO A 252 -1.76 13.08 11.50
N ALA A 253 -1.47 12.25 10.49
CA ALA A 253 -0.18 11.58 10.31
C ALA A 253 0.92 12.46 9.70
N TYR A 254 0.59 13.61 9.08
CA TYR A 254 1.56 14.37 8.26
C TYR A 254 1.50 15.90 8.42
N LYS A 255 1.12 16.41 9.60
CA LYS A 255 1.10 17.87 9.85
C LYS A 255 2.50 18.43 10.12
N THR A 256 3.40 18.46 9.13
CA THR A 256 4.76 19.01 9.31
C THR A 256 4.80 20.54 9.26
N THR A 257 5.76 21.15 9.99
CA THR A 257 6.12 22.58 9.87
C THR A 257 7.18 22.83 8.78
N LYS A 258 7.68 21.77 8.12
CA LYS A 258 8.67 21.82 7.03
C LYS A 258 8.01 21.69 5.65
N VAL A 259 8.76 22.07 4.61
CA VAL A 259 8.35 22.00 3.19
C VAL A 259 8.18 20.56 2.69
N SER A 260 8.84 19.58 3.31
CA SER A 260 8.78 18.15 2.97
C SER A 260 8.78 17.29 4.23
N ASN A 261 8.07 16.15 4.19
CA ASN A 261 7.97 15.13 5.24
C ASN A 261 8.53 13.77 4.82
N SER A 262 8.94 13.60 3.56
CA SER A 262 9.63 12.39 3.09
C SER A 262 10.35 12.62 1.76
N TYR A 263 11.49 11.96 1.58
CA TYR A 263 12.22 11.88 0.32
C TYR A 263 12.90 10.52 0.18
N ALA A 264 13.12 10.10 -1.06
CA ALA A 264 13.77 8.84 -1.38
C ALA A 264 14.61 8.98 -2.65
N VAL A 265 15.72 8.23 -2.71
CA VAL A 265 16.58 8.10 -3.89
C VAL A 265 16.97 6.64 -4.08
N GLU A 266 17.02 6.20 -5.33
CA GLU A 266 17.47 4.88 -5.72
C GLU A 266 18.50 5.00 -6.85
N LEU A 267 19.53 4.16 -6.77
CA LEU A 267 20.42 3.83 -7.88
C LEU A 267 20.32 2.33 -8.16
N ARG A 268 19.99 1.99 -9.41
CA ARG A 268 20.00 0.61 -9.91
C ARG A 268 21.03 0.45 -11.01
N TYR A 269 21.71 -0.70 -11.03
CA TYR A 269 22.64 -1.08 -12.08
C TYR A 269 22.40 -2.52 -12.53
N THR A 270 22.01 -2.69 -13.80
CA THR A 270 21.79 -4.00 -14.40
C THR A 270 22.83 -4.29 -15.46
N VAL A 271 23.56 -5.41 -15.31
CA VAL A 271 24.57 -5.87 -16.27
C VAL A 271 24.50 -7.39 -16.47
N GLY A 272 24.12 -7.81 -17.68
CA GLY A 272 23.98 -9.22 -18.02
C GLY A 272 22.95 -9.92 -17.13
N ARG A 273 23.43 -10.77 -16.21
CA ARG A 273 22.62 -11.56 -15.26
C ARG A 273 22.58 -10.97 -13.86
N LEU A 274 23.35 -9.90 -13.61
CA LEU A 274 23.47 -9.24 -12.32
C LEU A 274 22.59 -7.99 -12.30
N ASP A 275 21.87 -7.82 -11.20
CA ASP A 275 21.15 -6.59 -10.88
C ASP A 275 21.56 -6.12 -9.50
N LEU A 276 21.83 -4.83 -9.34
CA LEU A 276 22.25 -4.19 -8.11
C LEU A 276 21.33 -3.01 -7.81
N GLN A 277 20.95 -2.83 -6.56
CA GLN A 277 20.17 -1.69 -6.09
C GLN A 277 20.78 -1.13 -4.82
N ALA A 278 20.92 0.18 -4.77
CA ALA A 278 21.13 0.95 -3.56
C ALA A 278 20.00 1.97 -3.42
N MET A 279 19.44 2.12 -2.24
CA MET A 279 18.29 2.97 -1.99
C MET A 279 18.40 3.62 -0.61
N PHE A 280 17.91 4.85 -0.51
CA PHE A 280 17.77 5.57 0.75
C PHE A 280 16.40 6.27 0.76
N ASP A 281 15.67 6.18 1.87
CA ASP A 281 14.52 7.02 2.14
C ASP A 281 14.57 7.61 3.56
N GLU A 282 13.81 8.69 3.74
CA GLU A 282 13.54 9.31 5.02
C GLU A 282 12.04 9.56 5.10
N VAL A 283 11.43 9.20 6.24
CA VAL A 283 10.04 9.51 6.58
C VAL A 283 10.05 10.21 7.93
N GLN A 284 9.48 11.41 7.99
CA GLN A 284 9.46 12.24 9.21
C GLN A 284 8.07 12.24 9.87
N ASP A 285 8.05 12.42 11.20
CA ASP A 285 6.82 12.70 11.95
C ASP A 285 6.25 14.09 11.59
N SER A 286 5.09 14.43 12.18
CA SER A 286 4.47 15.75 12.06
C SER A 286 5.31 16.92 12.62
N ASN A 287 6.41 16.66 13.32
CA ASN A 287 7.33 17.70 13.80
C ASN A 287 8.65 17.71 13.02
N GLY A 288 8.76 16.91 11.97
CA GLY A 288 9.97 16.78 11.16
C GLY A 288 11.09 16.00 11.84
N ARG A 289 10.74 15.07 12.75
CA ARG A 289 11.64 14.20 13.54
C ARG A 289 11.60 12.76 13.06
N LEU A 290 12.67 12.01 13.38
CA LEU A 290 12.82 10.59 13.12
C LEU A 290 12.65 9.80 14.43
N ASP A 291 11.43 9.77 14.96
CA ASP A 291 11.14 9.31 16.32
C ASP A 291 10.50 7.92 16.43
N SER A 292 10.24 7.25 15.30
CA SER A 292 9.66 5.91 15.27
C SER A 292 10.39 5.03 14.26
N LEU A 293 11.03 3.96 14.75
CA LEU A 293 11.85 3.07 13.93
C LEU A 293 11.12 2.54 12.68
N TYR A 294 9.82 2.26 12.79
CA TYR A 294 9.02 1.68 11.72
C TYR A 294 8.00 2.65 11.11
N ALA A 295 7.93 3.91 11.53
CA ALA A 295 6.97 4.88 10.96
C ALA A 295 7.54 6.26 10.64
N ALA A 296 8.60 6.68 11.33
CA ALA A 296 9.28 7.96 11.14
C ALA A 296 10.80 7.75 11.34
N SER A 297 11.47 7.29 10.29
CA SER A 297 12.86 6.84 10.30
C SER A 297 13.48 7.00 8.92
N ASP A 298 14.80 6.85 8.86
CA ASP A 298 15.53 6.68 7.60
C ASP A 298 15.75 5.18 7.32
N GLU A 299 15.64 4.79 6.06
CA GLU A 299 15.94 3.45 5.55
C GLU A 299 17.11 3.54 4.55
N ALA A 300 18.07 2.63 4.65
CA ALA A 300 19.12 2.44 3.66
C ALA A 300 19.20 0.96 3.26
N THR A 301 19.06 0.69 1.97
CA THR A 301 19.03 -0.67 1.41
C THR A 301 20.11 -0.86 0.36
N LEU A 302 20.82 -1.99 0.41
CA LEU A 302 21.73 -2.46 -0.62
C LEU A 302 21.40 -3.92 -0.93
N ALA A 303 21.10 -4.22 -2.20
CA ALA A 303 20.70 -5.55 -2.60
C ALA A 303 21.22 -5.93 -3.99
N ALA A 304 21.31 -7.23 -4.23
CA ALA A 304 21.75 -7.81 -5.49
C ALA A 304 20.94 -9.05 -5.85
N THR A 305 20.76 -9.27 -7.16
CA THR A 305 20.26 -10.55 -7.67
C THR A 305 21.13 -11.09 -8.80
N LEU A 306 21.19 -12.42 -8.91
CA LEU A 306 21.93 -13.12 -9.97
C LEU A 306 21.05 -14.17 -10.64
N ASP A 307 20.71 -13.97 -11.92
CA ASP A 307 19.91 -14.90 -12.72
C ASP A 307 20.79 -15.98 -13.38
N LEU A 308 20.88 -17.14 -12.74
CA LEU A 308 21.69 -18.26 -13.23
C LEU A 308 20.91 -19.18 -14.19
N LYS A 309 19.58 -19.23 -14.06
CA LYS A 309 18.66 -20.19 -14.70
C LYS A 309 19.06 -21.67 -14.52
N PRO A 310 18.17 -22.53 -13.99
CA PRO A 310 16.79 -22.26 -13.54
C PRO A 310 16.70 -21.57 -12.16
N VAL A 311 17.83 -21.19 -11.56
CA VAL A 311 17.88 -20.56 -10.24
C VAL A 311 18.17 -19.05 -10.36
N LYS A 312 17.46 -18.23 -9.58
CA LYS A 312 17.81 -16.83 -9.31
C LYS A 312 18.19 -16.70 -7.84
N LEU A 313 19.34 -16.09 -7.57
CA LEU A 313 19.85 -15.86 -6.21
C LEU A 313 19.61 -14.41 -5.79
N PHE A 314 19.42 -14.23 -4.49
CA PHE A 314 19.10 -12.94 -3.85
C PHE A 314 19.98 -12.76 -2.61
N VAL A 315 20.47 -11.54 -2.43
CA VAL A 315 21.12 -11.10 -1.20
C VAL A 315 20.83 -9.64 -0.98
N GLY A 316 20.63 -9.23 0.27
CA GLY A 316 20.51 -7.83 0.59
C GLY A 316 20.66 -7.51 2.06
N TYR A 317 20.73 -6.21 2.31
CA TYR A 317 20.88 -5.62 3.61
C TYR A 317 20.06 -4.33 3.67
N GLU A 318 19.35 -4.14 4.77
CA GLU A 318 18.53 -2.97 5.06
C GLU A 318 18.86 -2.47 6.47
N ARG A 319 19.00 -1.15 6.61
CA ARG A 319 19.19 -0.49 7.89
C ARG A 319 18.10 0.54 8.10
N LEU A 320 17.51 0.53 9.29
CA LEU A 320 16.62 1.58 9.79
C LEU A 320 17.30 2.42 10.87
N SER A 321 17.00 3.71 10.90
CA SER A 321 17.51 4.67 11.90
C SER A 321 16.45 5.68 12.32
N ALA A 322 16.16 5.74 13.62
CA ALA A 322 15.25 6.70 14.26
C ALA A 322 15.96 7.38 15.45
N PRO A 323 16.88 8.33 15.20
CA PRO A 323 17.70 8.95 16.24
C PRO A 323 16.92 9.78 17.27
N ASP A 324 15.72 10.26 16.93
CA ASP A 324 14.90 11.08 17.85
C ASP A 324 14.00 10.24 18.78
N ALA A 325 14.04 8.90 18.66
CA ALA A 325 13.23 8.01 19.49
C ALA A 325 13.66 8.13 20.97
N SER A 326 12.72 8.46 21.85
CA SER A 326 13.00 8.79 23.26
C SER A 326 11.87 8.41 24.22
N LEU A 327 12.24 8.32 25.51
CA LEU A 327 11.35 8.10 26.65
C LEU A 327 10.21 9.13 26.69
N GLY A 328 8.98 8.67 26.44
CA GLY A 328 7.76 9.50 26.54
C GLY A 328 6.97 9.67 25.24
N LYS A 329 7.52 9.25 24.10
CA LYS A 329 6.77 9.07 22.85
C LYS A 329 6.55 7.58 22.61
N THR A 330 5.30 7.14 22.52
CA THR A 330 5.00 5.78 22.05
C THR A 330 5.57 5.62 20.64
N GLN A 331 6.39 4.58 20.40
CA GLN A 331 6.70 4.16 19.04
C GLN A 331 5.39 3.71 18.41
N ASP A 332 4.79 4.62 17.64
CA ASP A 332 3.56 4.36 16.96
C ASP A 332 3.91 3.69 15.62
N ASN A 333 3.65 2.39 15.54
CA ASN A 333 3.74 1.63 14.29
C ASN A 333 2.40 1.68 13.53
N SER A 334 1.47 2.58 13.90
CA SER A 334 0.11 2.60 13.36
C SER A 334 -0.02 2.99 11.89
N ALA A 335 1.03 3.55 11.28
CA ALA A 335 0.98 4.05 9.90
C ALA A 335 0.67 2.95 8.85
N PHE A 336 0.86 1.68 9.20
CA PHE A 336 0.61 0.52 8.31
C PHE A 336 -0.63 -0.30 8.72
N ASN A 337 -1.52 0.29 9.51
CA ASN A 337 -2.65 -0.40 10.15
C ASN A 337 -3.83 -0.71 9.20
N ASN A 338 -4.11 -2.00 8.99
CA ASN A 338 -5.39 -2.48 8.47
C ASN A 338 -6.36 -2.84 9.62
N GLY A 339 -6.93 -1.85 10.32
CA GLY A 339 -8.22 -2.01 11.02
C GLY A 339 -8.34 -2.96 12.22
N LYS A 340 -9.50 -2.98 12.88
CA LYS A 340 -9.80 -3.92 13.97
C LYS A 340 -9.81 -5.36 13.43
N GLY A 341 -8.93 -6.20 13.98
CA GLY A 341 -8.51 -7.48 13.40
C GLY A 341 -7.01 -7.49 13.03
N SER A 342 -6.42 -6.29 12.90
CA SER A 342 -4.97 -6.04 12.97
C SER A 342 -4.48 -6.25 14.38
N THR A 343 -3.43 -7.02 14.51
CA THR A 343 -2.71 -7.25 15.75
C THR A 343 -1.81 -6.07 16.00
N GLN A 344 -2.38 -5.08 16.66
CA GLN A 344 -1.70 -3.84 17.01
C GLN A 344 -0.72 -4.09 18.15
N TYR A 345 0.56 -3.96 17.83
CA TYR A 345 1.66 -4.00 18.77
C TYR A 345 1.79 -2.66 19.47
N ALA A 346 1.64 -2.66 20.79
CA ALA A 346 2.10 -1.54 21.59
C ALA A 346 3.62 -1.50 21.48
N GLY A 347 4.15 -0.47 20.82
CA GLY A 347 5.59 -0.27 20.66
C GLY A 347 6.34 -0.66 21.94
N TYR A 348 7.13 -1.73 21.85
CA TYR A 348 8.14 -2.15 22.82
C TYR A 348 7.87 -1.83 24.31
N ASN A 349 6.65 -2.07 24.78
CA ASN A 349 6.25 -1.72 26.14
C ASN A 349 6.49 -2.91 27.07
N VAL A 350 7.63 -2.91 27.75
CA VAL A 350 7.83 -3.79 28.91
C VAL A 350 6.98 -3.26 30.06
N VAL A 351 5.85 -3.91 30.30
CA VAL A 351 5.04 -3.67 31.51
C VAL A 351 5.62 -4.50 32.65
N ASN A 352 6.37 -3.86 33.56
CA ASN A 352 6.82 -4.44 34.82
C ASN A 352 6.11 -3.74 36.00
N GLY A 353 4.95 -4.27 36.41
CA GLY A 353 4.14 -3.65 37.46
C GLY A 353 3.58 -2.28 37.07
N SER A 354 3.61 -1.31 37.99
CA SER A 354 3.09 0.06 37.78
C SER A 354 4.05 1.01 37.05
N ASN A 355 5.27 0.56 36.68
CA ASN A 355 6.27 1.39 36.00
C ASN A 355 6.61 0.80 34.61
N THR A 356 6.32 1.57 33.57
CA THR A 356 6.72 1.28 32.18
C THR A 356 8.08 1.92 31.90
N THR A 357 9.16 1.14 31.94
CA THR A 357 10.45 1.56 31.36
C THR A 357 10.48 1.10 29.90
N GLY A 358 10.09 2.00 28.99
CA GLY A 358 10.09 1.70 27.56
C GLY A 358 11.50 1.39 27.05
N VAL A 359 11.59 0.47 26.09
CA VAL A 359 12.78 0.34 25.23
C VAL A 359 12.52 1.20 24.00
N TYR A 360 13.49 2.02 23.62
CA TYR A 360 13.38 2.89 22.46
C TYR A 360 14.44 2.47 21.47
N ALA A 361 14.08 1.54 20.59
CA ALA A 361 14.96 1.15 19.51
C ALA A 361 15.16 2.36 18.58
N THR A 362 16.41 2.77 18.41
CA THR A 362 16.78 3.86 17.49
C THR A 362 17.37 3.31 16.19
N GLY A 363 17.53 2.00 16.07
CA GLY A 363 18.04 1.39 14.85
C GLY A 363 17.77 -0.11 14.76
N SER A 364 17.64 -0.57 13.52
CA SER A 364 17.51 -1.97 13.15
C SER A 364 18.39 -2.26 11.95
N ASN A 365 18.95 -3.47 11.90
CA ASN A 365 19.74 -3.93 10.78
C ASN A 365 19.23 -5.31 10.37
N MET A 366 18.75 -5.42 9.15
CA MET A 366 18.26 -6.65 8.55
C MET A 366 19.19 -7.09 7.42
N GLY A 367 19.49 -8.38 7.37
CA GLY A 367 20.13 -9.02 6.23
C GLY A 367 19.27 -10.17 5.72
N TRP A 368 19.35 -10.45 4.42
CA TRP A 368 18.67 -11.60 3.84
C TRP A 368 19.47 -12.27 2.73
N VAL A 369 19.21 -13.55 2.57
CA VAL A 369 19.63 -14.37 1.43
C VAL A 369 18.47 -15.26 1.01
N GLY A 370 18.40 -15.56 -0.27
CA GLY A 370 17.39 -16.50 -0.75
C GLY A 370 17.59 -16.92 -2.19
N ALA A 371 16.72 -17.82 -2.62
CA ALA A 371 16.74 -18.37 -3.95
C ALA A 371 15.32 -18.61 -4.46
N GLN A 372 15.15 -18.39 -5.77
CA GLN A 372 14.00 -18.83 -6.54
C GLN A 372 14.45 -19.93 -7.50
N TYR A 373 13.74 -21.03 -7.56
CA TYR A 373 13.98 -22.14 -8.48
C TYR A 373 12.76 -22.36 -9.39
N GLN A 374 12.97 -22.24 -10.69
CA GLN A 374 11.98 -22.62 -11.70
C GLN A 374 12.02 -24.14 -11.87
N ALA A 375 11.21 -24.86 -11.09
CA ALA A 375 11.20 -26.32 -11.07
C ALA A 375 10.64 -26.94 -12.36
N THR A 376 9.56 -26.36 -12.89
CA THR A 376 8.97 -26.69 -14.19
C THR A 376 8.51 -25.41 -14.89
N LYS A 377 7.91 -25.49 -16.08
CA LYS A 377 7.34 -24.29 -16.74
C LYS A 377 6.17 -23.65 -15.96
N ASP A 378 5.51 -24.40 -15.08
CA ASP A 378 4.32 -23.97 -14.34
C ASP A 378 4.54 -23.97 -12.81
N LEU A 379 5.71 -24.37 -12.32
CA LEU A 379 6.00 -24.44 -10.88
C LEU A 379 7.26 -23.65 -10.53
N VAL A 380 7.10 -22.70 -9.61
CA VAL A 380 8.18 -21.96 -8.97
C VAL A 380 8.24 -22.35 -7.50
N VAL A 381 9.46 -22.47 -6.97
CA VAL A 381 9.72 -22.68 -5.54
C VAL A 381 10.67 -21.60 -5.05
N ARG A 382 10.43 -21.09 -3.85
CA ARG A 382 11.21 -20.02 -3.20
C ARG A 382 11.62 -20.45 -1.81
N GLY A 383 12.80 -19.99 -1.39
CA GLY A 383 13.28 -20.14 -0.03
C GLY A 383 14.16 -18.96 0.36
N ALA A 384 14.00 -18.51 1.60
CA ALA A 384 14.71 -17.35 2.11
C ALA A 384 15.00 -17.47 3.60
N TRP A 385 16.08 -16.80 4.01
CA TRP A 385 16.37 -16.52 5.40
C TRP A 385 16.58 -15.02 5.56
N PHE A 386 15.89 -14.46 6.55
CA PHE A 386 16.01 -13.08 6.98
C PHE A 386 16.48 -13.06 8.44
N TYR A 387 17.37 -12.14 8.77
CA TYR A 387 17.82 -11.91 10.13
C TYR A 387 17.76 -10.43 10.43
N THR A 388 17.15 -10.05 11.56
CA THR A 388 17.11 -8.66 12.02
C THR A 388 17.66 -8.55 13.44
N ASN A 389 18.37 -7.46 13.72
CA ASN A 389 18.81 -7.10 15.06
C ASN A 389 18.44 -5.66 15.38
N VAL A 390 17.65 -5.49 16.45
CA VAL A 390 17.12 -4.22 16.91
C VAL A 390 17.90 -3.76 18.14
N ASN A 391 18.41 -2.54 18.11
CA ASN A 391 19.29 -2.01 19.15
C ASN A 391 18.55 -1.68 20.47
N ASN A 392 19.29 -1.18 21.46
CA ASN A 392 18.76 -0.74 22.76
C ASN A 392 17.95 -1.83 23.51
N HIS A 393 18.39 -3.08 23.42
CA HIS A 393 17.68 -4.26 23.94
C HIS A 393 16.38 -4.61 23.20
N GLY A 394 16.29 -4.19 21.94
CA GLY A 394 15.24 -4.52 20.97
C GLY A 394 15.23 -5.98 20.49
N GLY A 395 16.21 -6.79 20.92
CA GLY A 395 16.26 -8.20 20.56
C GLY A 395 16.60 -8.44 19.09
N HIS A 396 16.45 -9.69 18.67
CA HIS A 396 16.71 -10.10 17.29
C HIS A 396 15.74 -11.20 16.88
N ALA A 397 15.58 -11.40 15.58
CA ALA A 397 14.76 -12.45 15.02
C ALA A 397 15.41 -13.07 13.79
N ASN A 398 15.22 -14.38 13.63
CA ASN A 398 15.46 -15.10 12.39
C ASN A 398 14.10 -15.48 11.80
N LEU A 399 13.87 -15.20 10.52
CA LEU A 399 12.71 -15.66 9.78
C LEU A 399 13.18 -16.58 8.64
N PHE A 400 12.70 -17.81 8.64
CA PHE A 400 12.90 -18.75 7.54
C PHE A 400 11.58 -18.89 6.79
N THR A 401 11.59 -18.64 5.49
CA THR A 401 10.39 -18.73 4.65
C THR A 401 10.62 -19.68 3.49
N ALA A 402 9.61 -20.48 3.17
CA ALA A 402 9.56 -21.28 1.95
C ALA A 402 8.19 -21.14 1.29
N GLY A 403 8.17 -20.99 -0.03
CA GLY A 403 6.93 -20.81 -0.79
C GLY A 403 6.97 -21.50 -2.14
N MET A 404 5.79 -21.70 -2.72
CA MET A 404 5.63 -22.22 -4.07
C MET A 404 4.44 -21.59 -4.78
N GLU A 405 4.60 -21.41 -6.09
CA GLU A 405 3.55 -20.93 -6.99
C GLU A 405 3.35 -21.93 -8.14
N TYR A 406 2.10 -22.37 -8.31
CA TYR A 406 1.70 -23.26 -9.39
C TYR A 406 0.75 -22.56 -10.36
N TYR A 407 1.24 -22.27 -11.57
CA TYR A 407 0.54 -21.54 -12.61
C TYR A 407 -0.46 -22.43 -13.34
N LEU A 408 -1.75 -22.17 -13.12
CA LEU A 408 -2.85 -22.81 -13.85
C LEU A 408 -2.98 -22.22 -15.26
N SER A 409 -2.65 -20.92 -15.39
CA SER A 409 -2.56 -20.19 -16.64
C SER A 409 -1.64 -18.97 -16.46
N LYS A 410 -1.51 -18.14 -17.51
CA LYS A 410 -0.83 -16.84 -17.41
C LYS A 410 -1.50 -15.86 -16.45
N ASN A 411 -2.78 -16.07 -16.15
CA ASN A 411 -3.63 -15.14 -15.41
C ASN A 411 -4.11 -15.71 -14.07
N ALA A 412 -3.79 -16.96 -13.75
CA ALA A 412 -4.24 -17.60 -12.53
C ALA A 412 -3.20 -18.60 -12.03
N PHE A 413 -2.86 -18.52 -10.75
CA PHE A 413 -1.98 -19.48 -10.08
C PHE A 413 -2.41 -19.71 -8.64
N LEU A 414 -2.08 -20.89 -8.13
CA LEU A 414 -2.20 -21.24 -6.71
C LEU A 414 -0.87 -20.97 -6.02
N TYR A 415 -0.93 -20.53 -4.77
CA TYR A 415 0.27 -20.33 -3.95
C TYR A 415 0.14 -20.99 -2.58
N PHE A 416 1.30 -21.29 -1.99
CA PHE A 416 1.43 -21.78 -0.63
C PHE A 416 2.78 -21.31 -0.08
N THR A 417 2.77 -20.63 1.06
CA THR A 417 3.97 -20.13 1.74
C THR A 417 3.88 -20.44 3.22
N VAL A 418 4.99 -20.86 3.82
CA VAL A 418 5.14 -21.09 5.26
C VAL A 418 6.39 -20.37 5.76
N GLY A 419 6.32 -19.93 7.01
CA GLY A 419 7.42 -19.24 7.67
C GLY A 419 7.52 -19.59 9.15
N GLU A 420 8.75 -19.65 9.65
CA GLU A 420 9.04 -19.75 11.08
C GLU A 420 9.89 -18.56 11.51
N VAL A 421 9.37 -17.78 12.45
CA VAL A 421 10.13 -16.72 13.11
C VAL A 421 10.62 -17.21 14.47
N MET A 422 11.89 -17.00 14.75
CA MET A 422 12.52 -17.28 16.04
C MET A 422 13.00 -15.98 16.65
N ASN A 423 12.22 -15.44 17.57
CA ASN A 423 12.55 -14.23 18.31
C ASN A 423 13.45 -14.53 19.53
N SER A 424 14.26 -13.55 19.90
CA SER A 424 15.10 -13.59 21.09
C SER A 424 15.14 -12.25 21.81
N GLY A 425 15.44 -12.28 23.11
CA GLY A 425 15.38 -11.12 23.98
C GLY A 425 13.94 -10.64 24.11
N LYS A 426 13.70 -9.37 23.76
CA LYS A 426 12.38 -8.75 23.87
C LYS A 426 11.63 -8.68 22.52
N ALA A 427 12.22 -9.20 21.43
CA ALA A 427 11.60 -9.17 20.11
C ALA A 427 10.35 -10.07 20.08
N ASP A 428 9.34 -9.66 19.34
CA ASP A 428 8.03 -10.31 19.24
C ASP A 428 7.46 -10.26 17.81
N PHE A 429 8.33 -10.23 16.80
CA PHE A 429 7.89 -10.24 15.40
C PHE A 429 6.98 -11.45 15.14
N ALA A 430 5.85 -11.22 14.48
CA ALA A 430 5.07 -12.31 13.91
C ALA A 430 5.78 -12.90 12.69
N ALA A 431 5.53 -14.17 12.42
CA ALA A 431 6.06 -14.83 11.22
C ALA A 431 5.42 -14.26 9.94
N ASP A 432 4.20 -13.74 10.04
CA ASP A 432 3.43 -13.07 9.00
C ASP A 432 3.02 -11.68 9.50
N ILE A 433 3.23 -10.65 8.70
CA ILE A 433 2.95 -9.25 9.10
C ILE A 433 1.48 -8.95 9.43
N GLY A 434 0.53 -9.75 8.91
CA GLY A 434 -0.88 -9.68 9.24
C GLY A 434 -1.32 -10.72 10.28
N ALA A 435 -0.41 -11.51 10.85
CA ALA A 435 -0.70 -12.46 11.90
C ALA A 435 -0.51 -11.88 13.31
N PRO A 436 -1.25 -12.41 14.30
CA PRO A 436 -1.02 -12.08 15.69
C PRO A 436 0.36 -12.51 16.15
N PRO A 437 1.05 -11.68 16.96
CA PRO A 437 2.37 -12.05 17.41
C PRO A 437 2.40 -13.18 18.41
N PRO A 438 3.56 -13.84 18.50
CA PRO A 438 3.89 -14.57 19.70
C PRO A 438 4.24 -13.65 20.87
N GLN A 439 4.38 -14.21 22.07
CA GLN A 439 4.95 -13.45 23.19
C GLN A 439 6.42 -13.09 22.92
N ALA A 440 6.92 -12.04 23.59
CA ALA A 440 8.31 -11.62 23.47
C ALA A 440 9.31 -12.78 23.72
N GLY A 441 10.29 -12.89 22.83
CA GLY A 441 11.31 -13.93 22.83
C GLY A 441 10.80 -15.33 22.45
N LYS A 442 9.58 -15.46 21.92
CA LYS A 442 9.01 -16.74 21.49
C LYS A 442 9.01 -16.87 19.97
N SER A 443 9.10 -18.11 19.52
CA SER A 443 8.99 -18.47 18.12
C SER A 443 7.53 -18.60 17.70
N GLN A 444 7.26 -18.45 16.41
CA GLN A 444 5.94 -18.65 15.82
C GLN A 444 6.09 -19.28 14.44
N PHE A 445 5.24 -20.26 14.18
CA PHE A 445 5.07 -20.84 12.84
C PHE A 445 3.79 -20.29 12.21
N ALA A 446 3.85 -19.89 10.95
CA ALA A 446 2.70 -19.41 10.20
C ALA A 446 2.73 -19.90 8.76
N GLY A 447 1.58 -19.86 8.12
CA GLY A 447 1.45 -20.21 6.71
C GLY A 447 0.23 -19.54 6.08
N PHE A 448 0.32 -19.31 4.78
CA PHE A 448 -0.82 -18.90 3.97
C PHE A 448 -0.83 -19.64 2.64
N ASN A 449 -2.02 -19.78 2.09
CA ASN A 449 -2.23 -20.42 0.80
C ASN A 449 -3.45 -19.82 0.14
N GLY A 450 -3.47 -19.81 -1.18
CA GLY A 450 -4.56 -19.17 -1.88
C GLY A 450 -4.45 -19.23 -3.38
N ILE A 451 -5.25 -18.39 -4.01
CA ILE A 451 -5.29 -18.19 -5.45
C ILE A 451 -5.05 -16.71 -5.75
N SER A 452 -4.23 -16.45 -6.76
CA SER A 452 -4.10 -15.14 -7.36
C SER A 452 -4.65 -15.19 -8.78
N ILE A 453 -5.53 -14.25 -9.10
CA ILE A 453 -6.11 -14.10 -10.44
C ILE A 453 -5.84 -12.68 -10.92
N GLN A 454 -5.34 -12.53 -12.14
CA GLN A 454 -4.87 -11.27 -12.71
C GLN A 454 -5.40 -11.08 -14.13
N PHE A 455 -5.98 -9.93 -14.44
CA PHE A 455 -6.54 -9.58 -15.76
C PHE A 455 -6.10 -8.19 -16.22
#